data_AF-A0AAV9HKG1-F1
#
_entry.id   AF-A0AAV9HKG1-F1
#
_cell.length_a   1.000
_cell.length_b   1.000
_cell.length_c   1.000
_cell.angle_alpha   90.00
_cell.angle_beta   90.00
_cell.angle_gamma   90.00
#
_symmetry.space_group_name_H-M   'P 1'
#
loop_
_entity.id
_entity.type
_entity.pdbx_description
1 polymer ?
#
loop_
_entity_poly.entity_id
_entity_poly.type
_entity_poly.pdbx_seq_one_letter_code
_entity_poly.pdbx_strand_id
1 'polypeptide(L)'
;MADSETTTVTLTPPSEFLSACPKFRILVLGTPESTKQLLFSEVFGVDLEKRLVSDLFEPDHDIEKELDLLGQNSRLAIHASPNFWSGDEKIYDRVLDFLKSRSAAAKPQDQIHCIWYCVASEESRGVGELEKRFFAEGLSQIATPHVPVVLVFTKYEEFTSQVRLEWSRGSAERGLSKVAVSHILRDLAGKRFEQNIAAKWDGLLSAQTPRVCVSSDDADDDDNRSFEQLVLSTLTVLRDRNVKYTFAAAQRHSPSISTQFCADVATSYFEVDTGHARKVHGVDMRDILPDFFAKAIQIFNLRGVDPEASLNDVPSVESTLLARILDSTFGSNQKPLLAESLHRSGTEPGSILLNLSPHERAVLLAQALAGIILFLHTLASDTARRDGGQRAIARALKEEETRDESGGGSTGKKLLLETIEASPIFAECLNLKREVSELIRAAVEAQAERLEGGSDGAHAGRAGPRRIVVEDDSELQEISMSFVNDHRAPGDVVLPCGLTILPLN
;
A
#
# COMPACT_ATOMS: atom_id res chain seq x y z
N MET A 1 7.94 -11.79 -48.14
CA MET A 1 6.70 -11.70 -47.36
C MET A 1 6.89 -12.61 -46.17
N ALA A 2 7.50 -12.08 -45.11
CA ALA A 2 7.56 -12.69 -43.81
C ALA A 2 7.01 -11.62 -42.88
N ASP A 3 5.84 -11.89 -42.31
CA ASP A 3 5.17 -11.02 -41.36
C ASP A 3 6.09 -10.83 -40.14
N SER A 4 6.54 -9.60 -39.89
CA SER A 4 7.11 -9.24 -38.61
C SER A 4 5.96 -9.11 -37.63
N GLU A 5 5.74 -10.12 -36.79
CA GLU A 5 4.91 -10.00 -35.60
C GLU A 5 5.57 -8.97 -34.68
N THR A 6 5.22 -7.69 -34.84
CA THR A 6 5.31 -6.70 -33.77
C THR A 6 4.47 -7.24 -32.62
N THR A 7 5.12 -7.78 -31.58
CA THR A 7 4.48 -8.19 -30.34
C THR A 7 3.79 -6.97 -29.73
N THR A 8 2.50 -6.82 -30.01
CA THR A 8 1.64 -5.81 -29.40
C THR A 8 1.56 -6.08 -27.91
N VAL A 9 2.13 -5.20 -27.09
CA VAL A 9 2.02 -5.28 -25.63
C VAL A 9 0.55 -5.06 -25.27
N THR A 10 -0.10 -6.08 -24.72
CA THR A 10 -1.48 -6.00 -24.21
C THR A 10 -1.46 -5.67 -22.71
N LEU A 11 -2.22 -4.65 -22.30
CA LEU A 11 -2.40 -4.33 -20.89
C LEU A 11 -3.05 -5.50 -20.16
N THR A 12 -2.48 -5.90 -19.02
CA THR A 12 -3.15 -6.86 -18.12
C THR A 12 -4.45 -6.25 -17.63
N PRO A 13 -5.60 -6.91 -17.81
CA PRO A 13 -6.88 -6.35 -17.41
C PRO A 13 -6.95 -6.16 -15.89
N PRO A 14 -7.70 -5.16 -15.38
CA PRO A 14 -7.78 -4.89 -13.95
C PRO A 14 -8.29 -6.07 -13.12
N SER A 15 -9.17 -6.92 -13.69
CA SER A 15 -9.70 -8.13 -13.03
C SER A 15 -8.61 -9.17 -12.73
N GLU A 16 -7.54 -9.20 -13.52
CA GLU A 16 -6.45 -10.15 -13.35
C GLU A 16 -5.34 -9.63 -12.44
N PHE A 17 -5.33 -8.34 -12.12
CA PHE A 17 -4.23 -7.67 -11.41
C PHE A 17 -3.86 -8.32 -10.07
N LEU A 18 -4.86 -8.63 -9.24
CA LEU A 18 -4.67 -9.33 -7.96
C LEU A 18 -5.11 -10.81 -8.01
N SER A 19 -5.36 -11.36 -9.20
CA SER A 19 -5.92 -12.72 -9.34
C SER A 19 -4.99 -13.82 -8.81
N ALA A 20 -3.66 -13.61 -8.87
CA ALA A 20 -2.67 -14.54 -8.33
C ALA A 20 -2.76 -14.67 -6.80
N CYS A 21 -3.13 -13.58 -6.11
CA CYS A 21 -3.34 -13.55 -4.66
C CYS A 21 -4.49 -12.56 -4.34
N PRO A 22 -5.76 -13.01 -4.35
CA PRO A 22 -6.89 -12.11 -4.21
C PRO A 22 -7.08 -11.57 -2.78
N LYS A 23 -6.62 -12.33 -1.77
CA LYS A 23 -6.72 -12.01 -0.35
C LYS A 23 -5.41 -12.23 0.38
N PHE A 24 -5.03 -11.25 1.19
CA PHE A 24 -3.95 -11.38 2.16
C PHE A 24 -4.45 -12.16 3.38
N ARG A 25 -3.90 -13.35 3.55
CA ARG A 25 -4.15 -14.21 4.71
C ARG A 25 -3.10 -14.05 5.80
N ILE A 26 -3.55 -13.70 6.99
CA ILE A 26 -2.73 -13.55 8.18
C ILE A 26 -3.19 -14.49 9.28
N LEU A 27 -2.24 -15.09 9.99
CA LEU A 27 -2.50 -15.82 11.22
C LEU A 27 -2.11 -14.96 12.42
N VAL A 28 -3.04 -14.74 13.34
CA VAL A 28 -2.83 -13.98 14.56
C VAL A 28 -2.83 -14.93 15.75
N LEU A 29 -1.71 -15.03 16.45
CA LEU A 29 -1.54 -15.87 17.63
C LEU A 29 -1.44 -15.01 18.87
N GLY A 30 -2.19 -15.31 19.93
CA GLY A 30 -2.08 -14.58 21.19
C GLY A 30 -3.28 -14.77 22.11
N THR A 31 -3.27 -14.16 23.29
CA THR A 31 -4.41 -14.18 24.23
C THR A 31 -5.53 -13.23 23.79
N PRO A 32 -6.82 -13.54 23.98
CA PRO A 32 -7.88 -12.57 23.69
C PRO A 32 -7.68 -11.30 24.54
N GLU A 33 -7.59 -10.15 23.88
CA GLU A 33 -7.42 -8.84 24.53
C GLU A 33 -7.97 -7.72 23.64
N SER A 34 -8.28 -6.57 24.24
CA SER A 34 -8.85 -5.41 23.54
C SER A 34 -7.92 -4.85 22.46
N THR A 35 -6.60 -4.92 22.66
CA THR A 35 -5.60 -4.41 21.71
C THR A 35 -5.67 -5.12 20.36
N LYS A 36 -6.15 -6.36 20.28
CA LYS A 36 -6.28 -7.07 18.99
C LYS A 36 -7.44 -6.59 18.14
N GLN A 37 -8.56 -6.27 18.77
CA GLN A 37 -9.67 -5.62 18.07
C GLN A 37 -9.18 -4.29 17.50
N LEU A 38 -8.44 -3.52 18.30
CA LEU A 38 -7.82 -2.27 17.86
C LEU A 38 -6.80 -2.48 16.72
N LEU A 39 -5.96 -3.52 16.79
CA LEU A 39 -5.05 -3.87 15.70
C LEU A 39 -5.81 -4.09 14.38
N PHE A 40 -6.96 -4.76 14.42
CA PHE A 40 -7.74 -5.01 13.21
C PHE A 40 -8.41 -3.73 12.71
N SER A 41 -8.94 -2.89 13.60
CA SER A 41 -9.54 -1.62 13.21
C SER A 41 -8.50 -0.64 12.66
N GLU A 42 -7.37 -0.46 13.34
CA GLU A 42 -6.34 0.51 12.97
C GLU A 42 -5.54 0.09 11.74
N VAL A 43 -5.17 -1.19 11.62
CA VAL A 43 -4.34 -1.65 10.50
C VAL A 43 -5.17 -1.92 9.24
N PHE A 44 -6.30 -2.62 9.39
CA PHE A 44 -7.07 -3.13 8.27
C PHE A 44 -8.36 -2.37 8.02
N GLY A 45 -8.68 -1.41 8.89
CA GLY A 45 -9.90 -0.65 8.78
C GLY A 45 -11.15 -1.52 8.91
N VAL A 46 -11.17 -2.49 9.84
CA VAL A 46 -12.35 -3.31 10.13
C VAL A 46 -12.86 -3.07 11.55
N ASP A 47 -14.09 -2.55 11.67
CA ASP A 47 -14.75 -2.31 12.95
C ASP A 47 -15.68 -3.50 13.27
N LEU A 48 -15.20 -4.38 14.15
CA LEU A 48 -15.88 -5.62 14.52
C LEU A 48 -16.23 -5.59 16.00
N GLU A 49 -17.34 -6.25 16.37
CA GLU A 49 -17.71 -6.38 17.77
C GLU A 49 -16.63 -7.14 18.56
N LYS A 50 -16.36 -6.69 19.79
CA LYS A 50 -15.40 -7.31 20.72
C LYS A 50 -15.60 -8.82 20.86
N ARG A 51 -16.85 -9.25 20.93
CA ARG A 51 -17.21 -10.66 21.08
C ARG A 51 -16.74 -11.48 19.90
N LEU A 52 -17.02 -11.02 18.68
CA LEU A 52 -16.61 -11.72 17.46
C LEU A 52 -15.09 -11.92 17.39
N VAL A 53 -14.31 -10.92 17.81
CA VAL A 53 -12.84 -11.03 17.87
C VAL A 53 -12.40 -11.97 19.00
N SER A 54 -13.05 -11.92 20.16
CA SER A 54 -12.72 -12.78 21.31
C SER A 54 -12.97 -14.27 21.00
N ASP A 55 -14.07 -14.57 20.32
CA ASP A 55 -14.48 -15.94 19.96
C ASP A 55 -13.42 -16.64 19.07
N LEU A 56 -12.59 -15.89 18.33
CA LEU A 56 -11.47 -16.44 17.54
C LEU A 56 -10.32 -17.00 18.38
N PHE A 57 -10.19 -16.54 19.62
CA PHE A 57 -9.11 -16.91 20.51
C PHE A 57 -9.57 -17.90 21.59
N GLU A 58 -10.78 -18.44 21.47
CA GLU A 58 -11.24 -19.54 22.32
C GLU A 58 -10.50 -20.85 21.96
N PRO A 59 -10.17 -21.72 22.94
CA PRO A 59 -9.43 -22.97 22.69
C PRO A 59 -10.10 -23.95 21.70
N ASP A 60 -11.42 -23.90 21.58
CA ASP A 60 -12.24 -24.71 20.69
C ASP A 60 -12.49 -24.05 19.32
N HIS A 61 -11.99 -22.83 19.09
CA HIS A 61 -12.05 -22.19 17.80
C HIS A 61 -11.33 -23.03 16.72
N ASP A 62 -11.98 -23.15 15.58
CA ASP A 62 -11.46 -23.82 14.40
C ASP A 62 -10.59 -22.85 13.59
N ILE A 63 -9.27 -22.99 13.72
CA ILE A 63 -8.27 -22.14 13.06
C ILE A 63 -8.41 -22.11 11.52
N GLU A 64 -9.06 -23.10 10.90
CA GLU A 64 -9.31 -23.12 9.46
C GLU A 64 -10.38 -22.10 9.04
N LYS A 65 -11.21 -21.63 9.97
CA LYS A 65 -12.23 -20.63 9.71
C LYS A 65 -11.65 -19.22 9.77
N GLU A 66 -11.79 -18.49 8.68
CA GLU A 66 -11.49 -17.07 8.61
C GLU A 66 -12.51 -16.27 9.45
N LEU A 67 -12.07 -15.18 10.08
CA LEU A 67 -12.94 -14.19 10.70
C LEU A 67 -13.87 -13.57 9.65
N ASP A 68 -15.17 -13.56 9.93
CA ASP A 68 -16.13 -12.85 9.11
C ASP A 68 -15.96 -11.33 9.28
N LEU A 69 -15.46 -10.68 8.23
CA LEU A 69 -15.24 -9.24 8.20
C LEU A 69 -16.51 -8.44 7.85
N LEU A 70 -17.67 -9.10 7.69
CA LEU A 70 -18.96 -8.49 7.36
C LEU A 70 -18.89 -7.62 6.09
N GLY A 71 -18.11 -8.08 5.11
CA GLY A 71 -17.88 -7.37 3.85
C GLY A 71 -17.01 -6.11 3.94
N GLN A 72 -16.46 -5.76 5.12
CA GLN A 72 -15.73 -4.50 5.30
C GLN A 72 -14.41 -4.46 4.52
N ASN A 73 -13.69 -5.59 4.40
CA ASN A 73 -12.42 -5.67 3.68
C ASN A 73 -12.32 -6.95 2.86
N SER A 74 -12.54 -6.85 1.54
CA SER A 74 -12.55 -8.01 0.64
C SER A 74 -11.15 -8.56 0.33
N ARG A 75 -10.10 -7.80 0.65
CA ARG A 75 -8.69 -8.16 0.39
C ARG A 75 -7.99 -8.82 1.56
N LEU A 76 -8.72 -9.10 2.65
CA LEU A 76 -8.17 -9.63 3.87
C LEU A 76 -8.87 -10.92 4.29
N ALA A 77 -8.11 -11.82 4.90
CA ALA A 77 -8.60 -12.98 5.61
C ALA A 77 -7.76 -13.16 6.88
N ILE A 78 -8.43 -13.13 8.04
CA ILE A 78 -7.78 -13.25 9.35
C ILE A 78 -8.09 -14.64 9.89
N HIS A 79 -7.05 -15.42 10.12
CA HIS A 79 -7.10 -16.61 10.96
C HIS A 79 -6.55 -16.26 12.34
N ALA A 80 -7.08 -16.90 13.38
CA ALA A 80 -6.61 -16.65 14.73
C ALA A 80 -6.66 -17.93 15.57
N SER A 81 -5.81 -17.94 16.60
CA SER A 81 -5.77 -19.02 17.58
C SER A 81 -5.20 -18.48 18.88
N PRO A 82 -5.64 -18.98 20.05
CA PRO A 82 -4.95 -18.71 21.30
C PRO A 82 -3.48 -19.13 21.20
N ASN A 83 -2.63 -18.42 21.92
CA ASN A 83 -1.25 -18.85 22.12
C ASN A 83 -1.20 -20.06 23.06
N PHE A 84 -0.32 -21.00 22.75
CA PHE A 84 -0.08 -22.24 23.52
C PHE A 84 0.84 -22.02 24.73
N TRP A 85 0.94 -20.78 25.23
CA TRP A 85 1.77 -20.44 26.38
C TRP A 85 1.36 -21.16 27.66
N SER A 86 0.07 -21.50 27.80
CA SER A 86 -0.47 -22.27 28.92
C SER A 86 0.04 -23.73 28.98
N GLY A 87 0.86 -24.16 28.02
CA GLY A 87 1.34 -25.54 27.92
C GLY A 87 0.36 -26.48 27.25
N ASP A 88 -0.62 -25.95 26.51
CA ASP A 88 -1.60 -26.76 25.79
C ASP A 88 -1.01 -27.30 24.47
N GLU A 89 -0.48 -28.52 24.54
CA GLU A 89 0.05 -29.27 23.38
C GLU A 89 -0.98 -29.42 22.26
N LYS A 90 -2.29 -29.49 22.58
CA LYS A 90 -3.32 -29.64 21.52
C LYS A 90 -3.44 -28.39 20.67
N ILE A 91 -3.34 -27.20 21.29
CA ILE A 91 -3.34 -25.92 20.56
C ILE A 91 -2.06 -25.83 19.73
N TYR A 92 -0.91 -26.20 20.30
CA TYR A 92 0.37 -26.22 19.59
C TYR A 92 0.34 -27.11 18.34
N ASP A 93 -0.08 -28.37 18.48
CA ASP A 93 -0.18 -29.31 17.37
C ASP A 93 -1.16 -28.81 16.30
N ARG A 94 -2.32 -28.27 16.70
CA ARG A 94 -3.31 -27.70 15.78
C ARG A 94 -2.73 -26.55 14.95
N VAL A 95 -1.99 -25.64 15.58
CA VAL A 95 -1.35 -24.51 14.89
C VAL A 95 -0.28 -25.00 13.90
N LEU A 96 0.54 -25.98 14.29
CA LEU A 96 1.55 -26.54 13.40
C LEU A 96 0.94 -27.28 12.22
N ASP A 97 -0.09 -28.09 12.44
CA ASP A 97 -0.78 -28.83 11.38
C ASP A 97 -1.47 -27.88 10.41
N PHE A 98 -2.11 -26.83 10.91
CA PHE A 98 -2.66 -25.75 10.10
C PHE A 98 -1.60 -25.10 9.22
N LEU A 99 -0.48 -24.66 9.80
CA LEU A 99 0.59 -24.02 9.04
C LEU A 99 1.23 -24.97 8.02
N LYS A 100 1.42 -26.25 8.36
CA LYS A 100 1.92 -27.28 7.43
C LYS A 100 0.95 -27.45 6.25
N SER A 101 -0.35 -27.62 6.53
CA SER A 101 -1.40 -27.74 5.52
C SER A 101 -1.41 -26.54 4.58
N ARG A 102 -1.38 -25.32 5.13
CA ARG A 102 -1.39 -24.07 4.37
C ARG A 102 -0.10 -23.84 3.59
N SER A 103 1.06 -24.23 4.12
CA SER A 103 2.34 -24.14 3.40
C SER A 103 2.44 -25.10 2.21
N ALA A 104 1.76 -26.24 2.28
CA ALA A 104 1.74 -27.23 1.21
C ALA A 104 0.73 -26.88 0.09
N ALA A 105 -0.07 -25.83 0.26
CA ALA A 105 -1.07 -25.45 -0.71
C ALA A 105 -0.41 -24.92 -2.00
N ALA A 106 -0.84 -25.46 -3.15
CA ALA A 106 -0.26 -25.12 -4.45
C ALA A 106 -0.61 -23.70 -4.91
N LYS A 107 -1.75 -23.15 -4.46
CA LYS A 107 -2.21 -21.82 -4.85
C LYS A 107 -1.83 -20.81 -3.77
N PRO A 108 -1.23 -19.65 -4.11
CA PRO A 108 -0.91 -18.60 -3.13
C PRO A 108 -2.13 -18.15 -2.33
N GLN A 109 -3.30 -18.13 -2.97
CA GLN A 109 -4.56 -17.82 -2.31
C GLN A 109 -4.97 -18.80 -1.21
N ASP A 110 -4.32 -19.94 -1.03
CA ASP A 110 -4.67 -20.90 0.03
C ASP A 110 -3.60 -20.93 1.13
N GLN A 111 -2.50 -20.17 0.96
CA GLN A 111 -1.36 -20.08 1.87
C GLN A 111 -1.59 -19.01 2.95
N ILE A 112 -0.89 -19.16 4.08
CA ILE A 112 -0.74 -18.09 5.08
C ILE A 112 0.48 -17.26 4.70
N HIS A 113 0.31 -15.95 4.63
CA HIS A 113 1.35 -15.05 4.14
C HIS A 113 2.20 -14.46 5.26
N CYS A 114 1.64 -14.32 6.46
CA CYS A 114 2.34 -13.77 7.62
C CYS A 114 1.70 -14.28 8.91
N ILE A 115 2.52 -14.40 9.95
CA ILE A 115 2.08 -14.63 11.33
C ILE A 115 2.34 -13.37 12.14
N TRP A 116 1.31 -12.86 12.82
CA TRP A 116 1.49 -11.93 13.92
C TRP A 116 1.43 -12.70 15.23
N TYR A 117 2.56 -12.75 15.92
CA TYR A 117 2.65 -13.37 17.25
C TYR A 117 2.52 -12.28 18.30
N CYS A 118 1.33 -12.15 18.89
CA CYS A 118 1.01 -11.12 19.87
C CYS A 118 1.42 -11.53 21.28
N VAL A 119 2.15 -10.64 21.96
CA VAL A 119 2.66 -10.83 23.32
C VAL A 119 2.39 -9.58 24.14
N ALA A 120 1.70 -9.72 25.26
CA ALA A 120 1.51 -8.60 26.19
C ALA A 120 2.87 -8.10 26.73
N SER A 121 3.04 -6.78 26.77
CA SER A 121 4.25 -6.09 27.27
C SER A 121 4.33 -6.11 28.79
N GLU A 122 4.35 -7.30 29.40
CA GLU A 122 4.38 -7.47 30.86
C GLU A 122 5.75 -8.00 31.31
N GLU A 123 6.36 -7.39 32.34
CA GLU A 123 7.66 -7.84 32.87
C GLU A 123 7.60 -9.25 33.47
N SER A 124 6.43 -9.71 33.92
CA SER A 124 6.21 -11.08 34.38
C SER A 124 6.06 -12.09 33.22
N ARG A 125 5.82 -11.64 31.99
CA ARG A 125 5.69 -12.51 30.82
C ARG A 125 7.06 -13.12 30.50
N GLY A 126 7.23 -14.40 30.78
CA GLY A 126 8.33 -15.23 30.29
C GLY A 126 7.96 -16.06 29.05
N VAL A 127 8.96 -16.53 28.32
CA VAL A 127 8.73 -17.43 27.18
C VAL A 127 8.52 -18.87 27.65
N GLY A 128 7.36 -19.43 27.33
CA GLY A 128 6.98 -20.80 27.64
C GLY A 128 7.71 -21.83 26.78
N GLU A 129 7.70 -23.09 27.21
CA GLU A 129 8.46 -24.15 26.54
C GLU A 129 7.94 -24.44 25.12
N LEU A 130 6.62 -24.45 24.94
CA LEU A 130 6.01 -24.61 23.61
C LEU A 130 6.31 -23.44 22.67
N GLU A 131 6.50 -22.22 23.19
CA GLU A 131 6.94 -21.06 22.41
C GLU A 131 8.36 -21.25 21.92
N LYS A 132 9.28 -21.66 22.80
CA LYS A 132 10.65 -21.98 22.39
C LYS A 132 10.66 -23.06 21.31
N ARG A 133 9.90 -24.13 21.51
CA ARG A 133 9.78 -25.23 20.55
C ARG A 133 9.17 -24.77 19.22
N PHE A 134 8.15 -23.92 19.26
CA PHE A 134 7.53 -23.36 18.07
C PHE A 134 8.53 -22.57 17.23
N PHE A 135 9.27 -21.64 17.85
CA PHE A 135 10.22 -20.78 17.12
C PHE A 135 11.50 -21.51 16.71
N ALA A 136 12.01 -22.41 17.55
CA ALA A 136 13.26 -23.13 17.27
C ALA A 136 13.07 -24.29 16.29
N GLU A 137 12.00 -25.07 16.45
CA GLU A 137 11.79 -26.33 15.72
C GLU A 137 10.53 -26.28 14.85
N GLY A 138 9.38 -25.91 15.43
CA GLY A 138 8.08 -26.00 14.77
C GLY A 138 8.03 -25.23 13.45
N LEU A 139 8.53 -24.00 13.47
CA LEU A 139 8.63 -23.13 12.30
C LEU A 139 9.55 -23.71 11.20
N SER A 140 10.69 -24.30 11.59
CA SER A 140 11.63 -24.93 10.65
C SER A 140 11.08 -26.20 9.98
N GLN A 141 10.12 -26.87 10.61
CA GLN A 141 9.49 -28.09 10.11
C GLN A 141 8.38 -27.84 9.08
N ILE A 142 7.96 -26.57 8.89
CA ILE A 142 6.98 -26.18 7.89
C ILE A 142 7.68 -26.08 6.52
N ALA A 143 7.05 -26.61 5.47
CA ALA A 143 7.63 -26.66 4.13
C ALA A 143 7.98 -25.26 3.60
N THR A 144 8.95 -25.20 2.69
CA THR A 144 9.37 -23.95 2.05
C THR A 144 8.32 -23.42 1.05
N PRO A 145 8.08 -22.10 0.99
CA PRO A 145 8.76 -21.05 1.76
C PRO A 145 8.23 -20.93 3.19
N HIS A 146 9.15 -20.66 4.12
CA HIS A 146 8.82 -20.41 5.51
C HIS A 146 7.91 -19.19 5.66
N VAL A 147 6.81 -19.32 6.41
CA VAL A 147 5.87 -18.23 6.67
C VAL A 147 6.53 -17.21 7.60
N PRO A 148 6.69 -15.94 7.20
CA PRO A 148 7.35 -14.95 8.04
C PRO A 148 6.53 -14.65 9.31
N VAL A 149 7.26 -14.35 10.39
CA VAL A 149 6.68 -13.97 11.67
C VAL A 149 7.04 -12.51 11.98
N VAL A 150 6.08 -11.77 12.51
CA VAL A 150 6.29 -10.48 13.17
C VAL A 150 5.90 -10.64 14.64
N LEU A 151 6.80 -10.29 15.55
CA LEU A 151 6.53 -10.30 16.98
C LEU A 151 5.89 -8.97 17.37
N VAL A 152 4.63 -9.02 17.82
CA VAL A 152 3.83 -7.83 18.11
C VAL A 152 3.66 -7.73 19.63
N PHE A 153 4.31 -6.75 20.23
CA PHE A 153 4.19 -6.45 21.65
C PHE A 153 2.99 -5.54 21.89
N THR A 154 1.95 -6.10 22.49
CA THR A 154 0.69 -5.42 22.78
C THR A 154 0.69 -4.87 24.22
N LYS A 155 -0.32 -4.05 24.56
CA LYS A 155 -0.43 -3.38 25.87
C LYS A 155 0.81 -2.56 26.24
N TYR A 156 1.49 -1.99 25.25
CA TYR A 156 2.70 -1.21 25.51
C TYR A 156 2.39 0.06 26.31
N GLU A 157 1.19 0.62 26.14
CA GLU A 157 0.62 1.71 26.92
C GLU A 157 0.51 1.40 28.42
N GLU A 158 0.12 0.17 28.78
CA GLU A 158 0.01 -0.24 30.18
C GLU A 158 1.41 -0.31 30.80
N PHE A 159 2.39 -0.83 30.04
CA PHE A 159 3.79 -0.87 30.44
C PHE A 159 4.38 0.53 30.63
N THR A 160 4.24 1.42 29.63
CA THR A 160 4.78 2.79 29.73
C THR A 160 4.12 3.56 30.87
N SER A 161 2.83 3.36 31.11
CA SER A 161 2.10 3.93 32.26
C SER A 161 2.65 3.44 33.60
N GLN A 162 2.99 2.16 33.73
CA GLN A 162 3.64 1.62 34.93
C GLN A 162 5.03 2.25 35.13
N VAL A 163 5.85 2.33 34.08
CA VAL A 163 7.17 2.97 34.15
C VAL A 163 7.06 4.43 34.59
N ARG A 164 6.10 5.16 34.04
CA ARG A 164 5.82 6.55 34.41
C ARG A 164 5.40 6.68 35.87
N LEU A 165 4.50 5.83 36.35
CA LEU A 165 4.03 5.84 37.73
C LEU A 165 5.18 5.56 38.72
N GLU A 166 6.04 4.61 38.41
CA GLU A 166 7.22 4.30 39.22
C GLU A 166 8.23 5.45 39.23
N TRP A 167 8.48 6.06 38.07
CA TRP A 167 9.39 7.20 37.96
C TRP A 167 8.89 8.41 38.76
N SER A 168 7.59 8.74 38.69
CA SER A 168 6.99 9.84 39.46
C SER A 168 6.96 9.57 40.98
N ARG A 169 6.96 8.31 41.41
CA ARG A 169 7.10 7.94 42.83
C ARG A 169 8.54 8.11 43.35
N GLY A 170 9.54 7.91 42.48
CA GLY A 170 10.96 7.95 42.84
C GLY A 170 11.65 9.30 42.61
N SER A 171 11.07 10.20 41.80
CA SER A 171 11.70 11.45 41.37
C SER A 171 10.96 12.68 41.89
N ALA A 172 11.68 13.62 42.50
CA ALA A 172 11.14 14.96 42.71
C ALA A 172 11.15 15.69 41.35
N GLU A 173 10.00 15.85 40.70
CA GLU A 173 9.79 16.52 39.39
C GLU A 173 10.18 18.03 39.37
N ARG A 174 11.09 18.47 40.24
CA ARG A 174 11.40 19.88 40.45
C ARG A 174 12.27 20.42 39.32
N GLY A 175 11.64 21.10 38.37
CA GLY A 175 12.29 22.00 37.41
C GLY A 175 12.45 21.47 35.99
N LEU A 176 11.95 20.28 35.66
CA LEU A 176 11.97 19.76 34.29
C LEU A 176 10.76 20.25 33.49
N SER A 177 10.96 20.53 32.20
CA SER A 177 9.87 20.84 31.29
C SER A 177 9.08 19.56 30.94
N LYS A 178 7.79 19.71 30.60
CA LYS A 178 6.95 18.59 30.15
C LYS A 178 7.56 17.80 28.99
N VAL A 179 8.20 18.50 28.04
CA VAL A 179 8.87 17.90 26.88
C VAL A 179 10.08 17.07 27.32
N ALA A 180 10.91 17.59 28.23
CA ALA A 180 12.06 16.85 28.77
C ALA A 180 11.61 15.60 29.53
N VAL A 181 10.54 15.69 30.33
CA VAL A 181 9.96 14.54 31.04
C VAL A 181 9.47 13.48 30.04
N SER A 182 8.76 13.87 28.98
CA SER A 182 8.30 12.94 27.95
C SER A 182 9.47 12.19 27.27
N HIS A 183 10.52 12.91 26.84
CA HIS A 183 11.70 12.26 26.25
C HIS A 183 12.41 11.30 27.22
N ILE A 184 12.58 11.70 28.48
CA ILE A 184 13.20 10.85 29.50
C ILE A 184 12.35 9.59 29.72
N LEU A 185 11.04 9.73 29.86
CA LEU A 185 10.13 8.61 30.07
C LEU A 185 10.13 7.66 28.87
N ARG A 186 10.16 8.19 27.65
CA ARG A 186 10.24 7.38 26.42
C ARG A 186 11.55 6.58 26.35
N ASP A 187 12.69 7.22 26.62
CA ASP A 187 14.00 6.54 26.63
C ASP A 187 14.08 5.50 27.77
N LEU A 188 13.56 5.83 28.95
CA LEU A 188 13.51 4.92 30.09
C LEU A 188 12.62 3.71 29.82
N ALA A 189 11.42 3.93 29.28
CA ALA A 189 10.50 2.86 28.91
C ALA A 189 11.11 1.96 27.83
N GLY A 190 11.70 2.55 26.77
CA GLY A 190 12.38 1.78 25.73
C GLY A 190 13.52 0.91 26.28
N LYS A 191 14.40 1.47 27.11
CA LYS A 191 15.50 0.71 27.74
C LYS A 191 14.99 -0.41 28.63
N ARG A 192 13.98 -0.15 29.44
CA ARG A 192 13.41 -1.13 30.36
C ARG A 192 12.66 -2.23 29.61
N PHE A 193 11.95 -1.87 28.54
CA PHE A 193 11.31 -2.83 27.64
C PHE A 193 12.35 -3.77 27.03
N GLU A 194 13.42 -3.23 26.46
CA GLU A 194 14.49 -4.03 25.85
C GLU A 194 15.11 -5.00 26.86
N GLN A 195 15.44 -4.52 28.07
CA GLN A 195 16.11 -5.31 29.11
C GLN A 195 15.21 -6.38 29.73
N ASN A 196 13.95 -6.03 30.03
CA ASN A 196 13.08 -6.87 30.88
C ASN A 196 12.06 -7.66 30.09
N ILE A 197 11.77 -7.29 28.84
CA ILE A 197 10.74 -7.91 28.00
C ILE A 197 11.37 -8.44 26.72
N ALA A 198 11.92 -7.59 25.86
CA ALA A 198 12.42 -7.99 24.54
C ALA A 198 13.59 -8.99 24.63
N ALA A 199 14.52 -8.79 25.57
CA ALA A 199 15.68 -9.68 25.76
C ALA A 199 15.29 -11.13 26.05
N LYS A 200 14.09 -11.39 26.59
CA LYS A 200 13.61 -12.76 26.81
C LYS A 200 13.33 -13.52 25.52
N TRP A 201 13.15 -12.81 24.42
CA TRP A 201 12.89 -13.34 23.08
C TRP A 201 14.16 -13.41 22.23
N ASP A 202 15.30 -12.97 22.78
CA ASP A 202 16.60 -13.09 22.11
C ASP A 202 17.03 -14.55 21.98
N GLY A 203 17.63 -14.88 20.84
CA GLY A 203 18.10 -16.23 20.53
C GLY A 203 17.01 -17.23 20.16
N LEU A 204 15.73 -16.91 20.34
CA LEU A 204 14.60 -17.75 19.91
C LEU A 204 14.20 -17.48 18.46
N LEU A 205 14.29 -16.22 18.07
CA LEU A 205 13.96 -15.74 16.74
C LEU A 205 15.24 -15.32 16.01
N SER A 206 15.21 -15.37 14.68
CA SER A 206 16.30 -14.81 13.89
C SER A 206 16.46 -13.32 14.18
N ALA A 207 17.68 -12.79 14.10
CA ALA A 207 17.92 -11.36 14.28
C ALA A 207 17.16 -10.48 13.25
N GLN A 208 16.67 -11.08 12.17
CA GLN A 208 15.89 -10.41 11.12
C GLN A 208 14.38 -10.39 11.42
N THR A 209 13.91 -11.08 12.46
CA THR A 209 12.50 -11.11 12.82
C THR A 209 12.08 -9.76 13.42
N PRO A 210 11.16 -9.02 12.78
CA PRO A 210 10.76 -7.71 13.30
C PRO A 210 10.03 -7.84 14.64
N ARG A 211 10.31 -6.89 15.53
CA ARG A 211 9.68 -6.73 16.83
C ARG A 211 9.06 -5.35 16.88
N VAL A 212 7.75 -5.28 17.07
CA VAL A 212 7.01 -4.02 17.03
C VAL A 212 6.19 -3.87 18.31
N CYS A 213 6.36 -2.75 19.00
CA CYS A 213 5.50 -2.38 20.12
C CYS A 213 4.33 -1.57 19.60
N VAL A 214 3.11 -2.00 19.91
CA VAL A 214 1.88 -1.27 19.55
C VAL A 214 1.24 -0.71 20.82
N SER A 215 0.86 0.56 20.74
CA SER A 215 0.30 1.34 21.86
C SER A 215 -1.11 1.80 21.48
N SER A 216 -2.06 1.71 22.41
CA SER A 216 -3.45 2.18 22.21
C SER A 216 -3.76 3.56 22.80
N ASP A 217 -2.85 4.17 23.55
CA ASP A 217 -3.07 5.49 24.17
C ASP A 217 -2.62 6.64 23.24
N ASP A 218 -3.61 7.25 22.58
CA ASP A 218 -3.51 8.29 21.53
C ASP A 218 -3.42 9.72 22.08
N ALA A 219 -2.65 9.96 23.15
CA ALA A 219 -2.60 11.28 23.78
C ALA A 219 -1.65 12.28 23.10
N ASP A 220 -0.69 11.81 22.31
CA ASP A 220 0.28 12.63 21.59
C ASP A 220 0.23 12.27 20.08
N ASP A 221 0.11 13.27 19.19
CA ASP A 221 0.02 13.18 17.71
C ASP A 221 1.14 12.34 17.03
N ASP A 222 2.11 11.81 17.78
CA ASP A 222 3.33 11.16 17.29
C ASP A 222 3.27 9.61 17.30
N ASP A 223 2.19 8.99 17.82
CA ASP A 223 2.11 7.54 18.13
C ASP A 223 1.27 6.67 17.17
N ASN A 224 0.60 7.25 16.15
CA ASN A 224 0.12 6.51 14.96
C ASN A 224 1.27 5.78 14.25
N ARG A 225 2.52 6.18 14.53
CA ARG A 225 3.73 5.50 14.06
C ARG A 225 3.83 4.04 14.48
N SER A 226 3.22 3.62 15.59
CA SER A 226 3.39 2.25 16.08
C SER A 226 2.66 1.23 15.20
N PHE A 227 1.41 1.52 14.80
CA PHE A 227 0.67 0.74 13.82
C PHE A 227 1.28 0.87 12.42
N GLU A 228 1.71 2.06 12.02
CA GLU A 228 2.43 2.24 10.75
C GLU A 228 3.72 1.40 10.70
N GLN A 229 4.48 1.36 11.80
CA GLN A 229 5.67 0.51 11.93
C GLN A 229 5.31 -0.97 11.85
N LEU A 230 4.16 -1.40 12.37
CA LEU A 230 3.69 -2.78 12.20
C LEU A 230 3.39 -3.10 10.73
N VAL A 231 2.74 -2.19 10.01
CA VAL A 231 2.43 -2.35 8.58
C VAL A 231 3.71 -2.40 7.75
N LEU A 232 4.64 -1.48 7.99
CA LEU A 232 5.94 -1.44 7.31
C LEU A 232 6.77 -2.69 7.63
N SER A 233 6.84 -3.10 8.90
CA SER A 233 7.55 -4.32 9.30
C SER A 233 6.96 -5.56 8.65
N THR A 234 5.62 -5.63 8.55
CA THR A 234 4.94 -6.70 7.83
C THR A 234 5.30 -6.69 6.35
N LEU A 235 5.29 -5.54 5.68
CA LEU A 235 5.73 -5.44 4.27
C LEU A 235 7.17 -5.90 4.02
N THR A 236 8.08 -5.59 4.95
CA THR A 236 9.50 -5.90 4.79
C THR A 236 9.79 -7.40 4.82
N VAL A 237 8.99 -8.18 5.56
CA VAL A 237 9.18 -9.63 5.67
C VAL A 237 8.54 -10.42 4.52
N LEU A 238 7.59 -9.83 3.80
CA LEU A 238 6.99 -10.44 2.62
C LEU A 238 8.01 -10.50 1.48
N ARG A 239 8.07 -11.65 0.79
CA ARG A 239 9.01 -11.86 -0.32
C ARG A 239 8.33 -11.77 -1.68
N ASP A 240 7.17 -12.38 -1.81
CA ASP A 240 6.41 -12.45 -3.05
C ASP A 240 5.81 -11.08 -3.43
N ARG A 241 6.01 -10.67 -4.69
CA ARG A 241 5.54 -9.38 -5.19
C ARG A 241 4.01 -9.27 -5.16
N ASN A 242 3.30 -10.31 -5.58
CA ASN A 242 1.83 -10.31 -5.60
C ASN A 242 1.29 -10.23 -4.17
N VAL A 243 1.88 -10.96 -3.24
CA VAL A 243 1.50 -10.91 -1.82
C VAL A 243 1.72 -9.52 -1.23
N LYS A 244 2.80 -8.82 -1.61
CA LYS A 244 3.01 -7.42 -1.19
C LYS A 244 1.93 -6.48 -1.72
N TYR A 245 1.54 -6.62 -2.99
CA TYR A 245 0.44 -5.86 -3.57
C TYR A 245 -0.89 -6.13 -2.86
N THR A 246 -1.19 -7.40 -2.57
CA THR A 246 -2.39 -7.76 -1.84
C THR A 246 -2.38 -7.25 -0.40
N PHE A 247 -1.22 -7.25 0.28
CA PHE A 247 -1.10 -6.64 1.59
C PHE A 247 -1.26 -5.12 1.55
N ALA A 248 -0.68 -4.44 0.56
CA ALA A 248 -0.84 -3.01 0.35
C ALA A 248 -2.31 -2.61 0.13
N ALA A 249 -3.09 -3.51 -0.51
CA ALA A 249 -4.53 -3.40 -0.66
C ALA A 249 -5.32 -3.79 0.60
N ALA A 250 -4.84 -4.74 1.39
CA ALA A 250 -5.52 -5.18 2.60
C ALA A 250 -5.37 -4.17 3.76
N GLN A 251 -4.19 -3.57 3.91
CA GLN A 251 -3.95 -2.53 4.91
C GLN A 251 -4.67 -1.24 4.51
N ARG A 252 -5.24 -0.54 5.50
CA ARG A 252 -5.93 0.75 5.32
C ARG A 252 -5.38 1.85 6.24
N HIS A 253 -4.28 1.56 6.92
CA HIS A 253 -3.67 2.45 7.89
C HIS A 253 -2.86 3.57 7.24
N SER A 254 -2.01 3.23 6.26
CA SER A 254 -1.07 4.18 5.65
C SER A 254 -1.41 4.39 4.16
N PRO A 255 -2.03 5.53 3.81
CA PRO A 255 -2.23 5.95 2.42
C PRO A 255 -0.92 6.07 1.63
N SER A 256 0.18 6.39 2.34
CA SER A 256 1.52 6.50 1.77
C SER A 256 2.02 5.17 1.19
N ILE A 257 1.71 4.06 1.85
CA ILE A 257 2.04 2.71 1.34
C ILE A 257 1.26 2.45 0.04
N SER A 258 -0.06 2.63 0.03
CA SER A 258 -0.87 2.45 -1.19
C SER A 258 -0.39 3.35 -2.33
N THR A 259 0.04 4.57 -2.01
CA THR A 259 0.63 5.52 -2.97
C THR A 259 1.91 4.99 -3.61
N GLN A 260 2.83 4.42 -2.81
CA GLN A 260 4.07 3.84 -3.31
C GLN A 260 3.79 2.65 -4.24
N PHE A 261 2.85 1.77 -3.89
CA PHE A 261 2.48 0.63 -4.74
C PHE A 261 1.78 1.08 -6.02
N CYS A 262 0.92 2.11 -5.98
CA CYS A 262 0.35 2.69 -7.20
C CYS A 262 1.42 3.32 -8.09
N ALA A 263 2.46 3.95 -7.52
CA ALA A 263 3.57 4.48 -8.30
C ALA A 263 4.38 3.36 -8.98
N ASP A 264 4.61 2.21 -8.31
CA ASP A 264 5.24 1.03 -8.94
C ASP A 264 4.39 0.44 -10.07
N VAL A 265 3.05 0.49 -9.96
CA VAL A 265 2.18 0.10 -11.09
C VAL A 265 2.26 1.11 -12.22
N ALA A 266 2.33 2.41 -11.90
CA ALA A 266 2.42 3.47 -12.90
C ALA A 266 3.66 3.30 -13.81
N THR A 267 4.79 2.81 -13.28
CA THR A 267 6.00 2.59 -14.10
C THR A 267 5.80 1.56 -15.20
N SER A 268 4.88 0.60 -15.04
CA SER A 268 4.59 -0.41 -16.07
C SER A 268 3.99 0.15 -17.35
N TYR A 269 3.50 1.40 -17.33
CA TYR A 269 2.99 2.11 -18.51
C TYR A 269 4.04 2.96 -19.21
N PHE A 270 5.29 2.94 -18.72
CA PHE A 270 6.41 3.64 -19.32
C PHE A 270 7.51 2.64 -19.76
N GLU A 271 8.03 2.87 -20.95
CA GLU A 271 9.30 2.32 -21.43
C GLU A 271 10.39 3.34 -21.17
N VAL A 272 11.56 2.87 -20.74
CA VAL A 272 12.71 3.74 -20.47
C VAL A 272 13.86 3.31 -21.38
N ASP A 273 14.27 4.19 -22.27
CA ASP A 273 15.43 4.01 -23.15
C ASP A 273 16.41 5.15 -22.91
N THR A 274 17.69 4.82 -22.68
CA THR A 274 18.83 5.75 -22.55
C THR A 274 18.46 7.15 -22.00
N GLY A 275 17.94 7.18 -20.77
CA GLY A 275 17.61 8.41 -20.04
C GLY A 275 16.27 9.07 -20.37
N HIS A 276 15.41 8.46 -21.19
CA HIS A 276 14.10 9.02 -21.56
C HIS A 276 12.95 8.04 -21.30
N ALA A 277 11.94 8.50 -20.55
CA ALA A 277 10.70 7.77 -20.37
C ALA A 277 9.71 8.08 -21.51
N ARG A 278 9.16 7.03 -22.10
CA ARG A 278 8.11 7.10 -23.14
C ARG A 278 6.94 6.23 -22.69
N LYS A 279 5.72 6.55 -23.09
CA LYS A 279 4.59 5.64 -22.90
C LYS A 279 4.85 4.33 -23.64
N VAL A 280 4.47 3.18 -23.07
CA VAL A 280 4.54 1.86 -23.73
C VAL A 280 4.06 1.91 -25.18
N HIS A 281 4.82 1.29 -26.07
CA HIS A 281 4.54 1.28 -27.50
C HIS A 281 3.25 0.50 -27.81
N GLY A 282 2.43 1.02 -28.73
CA GLY A 282 1.22 0.34 -29.21
C GLY A 282 -0.02 0.40 -28.30
N VAL A 283 0.03 1.08 -27.15
CA VAL A 283 -1.12 1.23 -26.23
C VAL A 283 -1.53 2.70 -26.10
N ASP A 284 -2.80 3.05 -26.30
CA ASP A 284 -3.23 4.46 -26.20
C ASP A 284 -3.42 4.94 -24.76
N MET A 285 -3.24 6.25 -24.52
CA MET A 285 -3.54 6.88 -23.22
C MET A 285 -5.01 6.69 -22.81
N ARG A 286 -5.91 6.65 -23.79
CA ARG A 286 -7.33 6.33 -23.61
C ARG A 286 -7.55 5.00 -22.90
N ASP A 287 -6.67 4.03 -23.13
CA ASP A 287 -6.79 2.68 -22.56
C ASP A 287 -5.97 2.56 -21.26
N ILE A 288 -4.84 3.28 -21.16
CA ILE A 288 -4.00 3.32 -19.95
C ILE A 288 -4.71 3.97 -18.76
N LEU A 289 -5.35 5.13 -18.95
CA LEU A 289 -5.90 5.89 -17.82
C LEU A 289 -7.03 5.15 -17.08
N PRO A 290 -8.02 4.55 -17.76
CA PRO A 290 -9.04 3.72 -17.10
C PRO A 290 -8.45 2.46 -16.45
N ASP A 291 -7.50 1.80 -17.12
CA ASP A 291 -6.84 0.59 -16.61
C ASP A 291 -6.03 0.88 -15.33
N PHE A 292 -5.26 1.97 -15.32
CA PHE A 292 -4.53 2.39 -14.13
C PHE A 292 -5.47 2.81 -13.00
N PHE A 293 -6.50 3.61 -13.30
CA PHE A 293 -7.48 4.04 -12.31
C PHE A 293 -8.14 2.85 -11.61
N ALA A 294 -8.52 1.83 -12.38
CA ALA A 294 -9.06 0.57 -11.89
C ALA A 294 -8.12 -0.16 -10.92
N LYS A 295 -6.85 -0.28 -11.29
CA LYS A 295 -5.82 -0.94 -10.46
C LYS A 295 -5.54 -0.12 -9.20
N ALA A 296 -5.49 1.20 -9.31
CA ALA A 296 -5.29 2.10 -8.18
C ALA A 296 -6.44 2.01 -7.16
N ILE A 297 -7.70 1.93 -7.60
CA ILE A 297 -8.85 1.69 -6.71
C ILE A 297 -8.67 0.36 -5.96
N GLN A 298 -8.21 -0.69 -6.63
CA GLN A 298 -7.98 -1.99 -5.99
C GLN A 298 -6.86 -1.94 -4.94
N ILE A 299 -5.81 -1.14 -5.15
CA ILE A 299 -4.70 -0.96 -4.19
C ILE A 299 -5.11 -0.09 -3.01
N PHE A 300 -5.91 0.95 -3.22
CA PHE A 300 -6.40 1.77 -2.11
C PHE A 300 -7.51 1.08 -1.32
N ASN A 301 -8.31 0.21 -1.97
CA ASN A 301 -9.34 -0.63 -1.35
C ASN A 301 -10.16 0.12 -0.30
N LEU A 302 -10.64 1.32 -0.66
CA LEU A 302 -11.31 2.23 0.27
C LEU A 302 -12.60 1.60 0.83
N ARG A 303 -12.93 1.90 2.09
CA ARG A 303 -14.17 1.43 2.72
C ARG A 303 -15.39 1.88 1.91
N GLY A 304 -16.33 0.96 1.68
CA GLY A 304 -17.59 1.25 0.99
C GLY A 304 -17.46 1.49 -0.51
N VAL A 305 -16.27 1.37 -1.10
CA VAL A 305 -16.05 1.41 -2.54
C VAL A 305 -15.90 -0.03 -3.02
N ASP A 306 -16.84 -0.52 -3.82
CA ASP A 306 -16.69 -1.80 -4.52
C ASP A 306 -15.86 -1.58 -5.79
N PRO A 307 -14.65 -2.17 -5.89
CA PRO A 307 -13.80 -2.03 -7.06
C PRO A 307 -14.48 -2.50 -8.36
N GLU A 308 -15.30 -3.55 -8.31
CA GLU A 308 -15.95 -4.12 -9.50
C GLU A 308 -17.14 -3.28 -9.96
N ALA A 309 -17.91 -2.71 -9.03
CA ALA A 309 -19.01 -1.80 -9.36
C ALA A 309 -18.54 -0.42 -9.86
N SER A 310 -17.33 0.02 -9.48
CA SER A 310 -16.69 1.21 -10.07
C SER A 310 -16.15 0.99 -11.48
N LEU A 311 -15.95 -0.27 -11.88
CA LEU A 311 -15.43 -0.66 -13.20
C LEU A 311 -16.51 -0.88 -14.25
N ASN A 312 -17.70 -1.33 -13.82
CA ASN A 312 -18.74 -1.84 -14.71
C ASN A 312 -19.86 -0.82 -15.02
N ASP A 313 -19.93 0.32 -14.33
CA ASP A 313 -20.87 1.39 -14.64
C ASP A 313 -20.22 2.36 -15.64
N VAL A 314 -20.59 2.25 -16.92
CA VAL A 314 -20.29 3.25 -17.94
C VAL A 314 -21.54 4.11 -18.16
N PRO A 315 -21.78 5.17 -17.35
CA PRO A 315 -22.56 6.29 -17.84
C PRO A 315 -21.69 7.08 -18.84
N SER A 316 -22.31 7.87 -19.70
CA SER A 316 -21.67 8.69 -20.73
C SER A 316 -20.32 9.28 -20.29
N VAL A 317 -19.32 9.18 -21.17
CA VAL A 317 -17.88 9.45 -20.95
C VAL A 317 -17.59 10.79 -20.25
N GLU A 318 -18.52 11.75 -20.31
CA GLU A 318 -18.45 13.07 -19.66
C GLU A 318 -18.73 13.08 -18.14
N SER A 319 -19.15 11.96 -17.53
CA SER A 319 -19.63 11.93 -16.13
C SER A 319 -18.87 10.96 -15.19
N THR A 320 -17.74 10.40 -15.64
CA THR A 320 -16.96 9.47 -14.81
C THR A 320 -16.13 10.18 -13.75
N LEU A 321 -15.97 9.57 -12.58
CA LEU A 321 -15.10 10.08 -11.51
C LEU A 321 -13.67 10.35 -12.01
N LEU A 322 -13.16 9.49 -12.89
CA LEU A 322 -11.88 9.65 -13.56
C LEU A 322 -11.79 10.97 -14.35
N ALA A 323 -12.80 11.28 -15.18
CA ALA A 323 -12.81 12.53 -15.95
C ALA A 323 -12.77 13.77 -15.05
N ARG A 324 -13.46 13.74 -13.90
CA ARG A 324 -13.45 14.84 -12.91
C ARG A 324 -12.13 14.98 -12.18
N ILE A 325 -11.50 13.87 -11.78
CA ILE A 325 -10.15 13.88 -11.18
C ILE A 325 -9.14 14.48 -12.15
N LEU A 326 -9.24 14.10 -13.44
CA LEU A 326 -8.34 14.64 -14.44
C LEU A 326 -8.64 16.12 -14.71
N ASP A 327 -9.91 16.54 -14.79
CA ASP A 327 -10.26 17.96 -14.96
C ASP A 327 -9.75 18.86 -13.82
N SER A 328 -9.69 18.34 -12.58
CA SER A 328 -9.11 19.06 -11.44
C SER A 328 -7.57 19.02 -11.43
N THR A 329 -6.96 18.03 -12.07
CA THR A 329 -5.50 17.88 -12.16
C THR A 329 -4.86 18.85 -13.16
N PHE A 330 -5.57 19.19 -14.25
CA PHE A 330 -5.02 19.96 -15.37
C PHE A 330 -5.47 21.43 -15.40
N GLY A 331 -4.57 22.32 -15.84
CA GLY A 331 -4.89 23.74 -16.01
C GLY A 331 -5.85 23.98 -17.18
N SER A 332 -6.52 25.14 -17.21
CA SER A 332 -7.51 25.49 -18.26
C SER A 332 -6.96 25.39 -19.69
N ASN A 333 -5.67 25.68 -19.88
CA ASN A 333 -4.95 25.57 -21.14
C ASN A 333 -4.66 24.14 -21.59
N GLN A 334 -4.70 23.16 -20.67
CA GLN A 334 -4.40 21.75 -20.94
C GLN A 334 -5.67 20.89 -21.08
N LYS A 335 -6.85 21.42 -20.70
CA LYS A 335 -8.14 20.71 -20.78
C LYS A 335 -8.47 20.16 -22.17
N PRO A 336 -8.21 20.85 -23.30
CA PRO A 336 -8.45 20.30 -24.63
C PRO A 336 -7.61 19.05 -24.91
N LEU A 337 -6.34 19.03 -24.48
CA LEU A 337 -5.44 17.88 -24.64
C LEU A 337 -5.92 16.68 -23.82
N LEU A 338 -6.44 16.93 -22.62
CA LEU A 338 -6.99 15.90 -21.75
C LEU A 338 -8.27 15.29 -22.35
N ALA A 339 -9.21 16.13 -22.78
CA ALA A 339 -10.45 15.67 -23.40
C ALA A 339 -10.16 14.78 -24.60
N GLU A 340 -9.15 15.14 -25.38
CA GLU A 340 -8.71 14.32 -26.51
C GLU A 340 -8.06 13.00 -26.09
N SER A 341 -7.21 13.01 -25.05
CA SER A 341 -6.57 11.81 -24.50
C SER A 341 -7.56 10.77 -23.97
N LEU A 342 -8.76 11.19 -23.59
CA LEU A 342 -9.82 10.30 -23.09
C LEU A 342 -10.75 9.78 -24.20
N HIS A 343 -10.78 10.41 -25.38
CA HIS A 343 -11.80 10.12 -26.40
C HIS A 343 -11.22 9.69 -27.75
N ARG A 344 -9.97 10.04 -28.07
CA ARG A 344 -9.33 9.75 -29.36
C ARG A 344 -8.04 8.98 -29.18
N SER A 345 -7.74 8.11 -30.15
CA SER A 345 -6.42 7.49 -30.24
C SER A 345 -5.39 8.54 -30.66
N GLY A 346 -4.18 8.44 -30.09
CA GLY A 346 -3.06 9.31 -30.47
C GLY A 346 -2.55 9.05 -31.89
N THR A 347 -3.09 8.06 -32.59
CA THR A 347 -2.78 7.71 -33.99
C THR A 347 -3.83 8.23 -34.99
N GLU A 348 -4.92 8.84 -34.50
CA GLU A 348 -5.97 9.36 -35.37
C GLU A 348 -5.52 10.64 -36.13
N PRO A 349 -5.81 10.74 -37.45
CA PRO A 349 -5.49 11.93 -38.23
C PRO A 349 -6.17 13.19 -37.66
N GLY A 350 -5.37 14.24 -37.45
CA GLY A 350 -5.85 15.50 -36.88
C GLY A 350 -5.86 15.55 -35.36
N SER A 351 -5.29 14.54 -34.68
CA SER A 351 -5.17 14.57 -33.24
C SER A 351 -4.16 15.61 -32.75
N ILE A 352 -4.49 16.40 -31.73
CA ILE A 352 -3.54 17.34 -31.10
C ILE A 352 -2.39 16.57 -30.44
N LEU A 353 -2.61 15.30 -30.04
CA LEU A 353 -1.58 14.43 -29.46
C LEU A 353 -0.48 14.04 -30.45
N LEU A 354 -0.75 14.05 -31.76
CA LEU A 354 0.27 13.83 -32.79
C LEU A 354 1.27 14.99 -32.87
N ASN A 355 0.85 16.20 -32.49
CA ASN A 355 1.71 17.39 -32.50
C ASN A 355 2.62 17.46 -31.28
N LEU A 356 2.44 16.58 -30.30
CA LEU A 356 3.29 16.48 -29.12
C LEU A 356 4.45 15.52 -29.37
N SER A 357 5.64 15.90 -28.92
CA SER A 357 6.79 14.99 -28.86
C SER A 357 6.48 13.77 -27.96
N PRO A 358 7.17 12.63 -28.15
CA PRO A 358 7.03 11.48 -27.27
C PRO A 358 7.26 11.82 -25.78
N HIS A 359 8.18 12.73 -25.51
CA HIS A 359 8.46 13.23 -24.17
C HIS A 359 7.28 14.02 -23.57
N GLU A 360 6.69 14.96 -24.31
CA GLU A 360 5.53 15.72 -23.84
C GLU A 360 4.32 14.81 -23.57
N ARG A 361 4.13 13.76 -24.38
CA ARG A 361 3.09 12.75 -24.14
C ARG A 361 3.35 11.95 -22.86
N ALA A 362 4.61 11.57 -22.59
CA ALA A 362 4.98 10.90 -21.37
C ALA A 362 4.77 11.78 -20.12
N VAL A 363 5.11 13.07 -20.20
CA VAL A 363 4.86 14.05 -19.13
C VAL A 363 3.36 14.22 -18.88
N LEU A 364 2.55 14.35 -19.93
CA LEU A 364 1.10 14.45 -19.82
C LEU A 364 0.51 13.22 -19.12
N LEU A 365 0.94 12.02 -19.52
CA LEU A 365 0.54 10.77 -18.89
C LEU A 365 0.96 10.72 -17.42
N ALA A 366 2.21 11.01 -17.10
CA ALA A 366 2.71 11.01 -15.72
C ALA A 366 1.93 11.97 -14.82
N GLN A 367 1.58 13.16 -15.32
CA GLN A 367 0.74 14.12 -14.59
C GLN A 367 -0.67 13.58 -14.33
N ALA A 368 -1.27 12.89 -15.31
CA ALA A 368 -2.59 12.28 -15.16
C ALA A 368 -2.59 11.15 -14.12
N LEU A 369 -1.59 10.26 -14.17
CA LEU A 369 -1.43 9.17 -13.20
C LEU A 369 -1.17 9.72 -11.79
N ALA A 370 -0.32 10.75 -11.66
CA ALA A 370 -0.07 11.42 -10.38
C ALA A 370 -1.33 12.05 -9.79
N GLY A 371 -2.18 12.68 -10.62
CA GLY A 371 -3.46 13.24 -10.19
C GLY A 371 -4.40 12.19 -9.60
N ILE A 372 -4.48 11.02 -10.23
CA ILE A 372 -5.25 9.87 -9.74
C ILE A 372 -4.74 9.40 -8.37
N ILE A 373 -3.43 9.20 -8.25
CA ILE A 373 -2.80 8.75 -6.99
C ILE A 373 -3.06 9.75 -5.87
N LEU A 374 -2.85 11.04 -6.12
CA LEU A 374 -3.01 12.11 -5.12
C LEU A 374 -4.46 12.22 -4.65
N PHE A 375 -5.42 12.11 -5.56
CA PHE A 375 -6.84 12.11 -5.22
C PHE A 375 -7.17 10.95 -4.26
N LEU A 376 -6.77 9.72 -4.62
CA LEU A 376 -7.03 8.54 -3.79
C LEU A 376 -6.29 8.59 -2.44
N HIS A 377 -5.06 9.10 -2.42
CA HIS A 377 -4.30 9.34 -1.19
C HIS A 377 -5.03 10.28 -0.24
N THR A 378 -5.53 11.40 -0.76
CA THR A 378 -6.22 12.41 0.04
C THR A 378 -7.54 11.87 0.56
N LEU A 379 -8.27 11.13 -0.29
CA LEU A 379 -9.50 10.46 0.10
C LEU A 379 -9.27 9.43 1.22
N ALA A 380 -8.25 8.58 1.09
CA ALA A 380 -7.87 7.63 2.13
C ALA A 380 -7.50 8.31 3.46
N SER A 381 -6.73 9.41 3.37
CA SER A 381 -6.30 10.19 4.54
C SER A 381 -7.48 10.83 5.29
N ASP A 382 -8.46 11.36 4.57
CA ASP A 382 -9.66 11.95 5.16
C ASP A 382 -10.58 10.87 5.76
N THR A 383 -10.71 9.70 5.12
CA THR A 383 -11.44 8.57 5.72
C THR A 383 -10.81 8.08 7.01
N ALA A 384 -9.48 8.03 7.10
CA ALA A 384 -8.77 7.65 8.32
C ALA A 384 -8.99 8.66 9.46
N ARG A 385 -9.04 9.96 9.15
CA ARG A 385 -9.28 11.03 10.16
C ARG A 385 -10.71 11.06 10.69
N ARG A 386 -11.70 10.69 9.87
CA ARG A 386 -13.13 10.76 10.22
C ARG A 386 -13.63 9.61 11.11
N ASP A 387 -12.83 8.57 11.34
CA ASP A 387 -13.20 7.39 12.15
C ASP A 387 -13.43 7.70 13.64
N GLY A 388 -12.88 8.79 14.17
CA GLY A 388 -13.25 9.30 15.50
C GLY A 388 -14.71 9.80 15.58
N GLY A 389 -15.29 10.24 14.45
CA GLY A 389 -16.64 10.81 14.35
C GLY A 389 -17.72 9.86 13.82
N GLN A 390 -17.36 8.72 13.22
CA GLN A 390 -18.34 7.77 12.65
C GLN A 390 -19.23 7.08 13.70
N ARG A 391 -18.84 7.07 15.00
CA ARG A 391 -19.74 6.66 16.10
C ARG A 391 -21.03 7.49 16.18
N ALA A 392 -21.05 8.71 15.66
CA ALA A 392 -22.24 9.56 15.61
C ALA A 392 -23.06 9.38 14.31
N ILE A 393 -22.39 9.17 13.17
CA ILE A 393 -23.04 9.02 11.85
C ILE A 393 -23.66 7.62 11.69
N ALA A 394 -23.00 6.56 12.14
CA ALA A 394 -23.58 5.21 12.19
C ALA A 394 -24.79 5.12 13.13
N ARG A 395 -24.86 5.99 14.16
CA ARG A 395 -26.02 6.11 15.07
C ARG A 395 -27.18 6.87 14.43
N ALA A 396 -26.91 7.85 13.57
CA ALA A 396 -27.91 8.56 12.78
C ALA A 396 -28.45 7.71 11.61
N LEU A 397 -27.60 6.93 10.95
CA LEU A 397 -28.00 6.05 9.84
C LEU A 397 -28.82 4.83 10.32
N LYS A 398 -28.58 4.33 11.55
CA LYS A 398 -29.45 3.33 12.19
C LYS A 398 -30.87 3.84 12.48
N GLU A 399 -31.06 5.15 12.62
CA GLU A 399 -32.39 5.76 12.78
C GLU A 399 -33.12 5.94 11.43
N GLU A 400 -32.40 5.98 10.30
CA GLU A 400 -32.99 5.99 8.94
C GLU A 400 -33.23 4.60 8.35
N GLU A 401 -32.39 3.59 8.64
CA GLU A 401 -32.58 2.21 8.17
C GLU A 401 -33.85 1.54 8.74
N THR A 402 -34.39 2.04 9.85
CA THR A 402 -35.70 1.58 10.36
C THR A 402 -36.90 2.12 9.59
N ARG A 403 -36.69 2.94 8.55
CA ARG A 403 -37.76 3.54 7.74
C ARG A 403 -37.85 3.06 6.30
N ASP A 404 -36.83 2.42 5.73
CA ASP A 404 -36.83 2.01 4.33
C ASP A 404 -36.50 0.53 4.12
N GLU A 405 -37.37 -0.35 4.64
CA GLU A 405 -37.50 -1.71 4.11
C GLU A 405 -38.31 -1.70 2.80
N SER A 406 -37.78 -1.10 1.72
CA SER A 406 -38.15 -1.49 0.35
C SER A 406 -37.26 -0.86 -0.73
N GLY A 407 -36.21 -1.59 -1.12
CA GLY A 407 -35.69 -1.59 -2.49
C GLY A 407 -34.50 -0.68 -2.82
N GLY A 408 -33.44 -1.30 -3.35
CA GLY A 408 -32.50 -0.69 -4.31
C GLY A 408 -31.07 -0.45 -3.79
N GLY A 409 -30.14 -1.34 -4.16
CA GLY A 409 -28.69 -1.23 -3.89
C GLY A 409 -27.94 -0.10 -4.63
N SER A 410 -28.62 1.01 -4.96
CA SER A 410 -28.09 2.17 -5.69
C SER A 410 -27.82 3.38 -4.78
N THR A 411 -28.46 3.42 -3.61
CA THR A 411 -28.51 4.61 -2.76
C THR A 411 -27.16 4.92 -2.10
N GLY A 412 -26.43 3.90 -1.64
CA GLY A 412 -25.12 4.08 -0.97
C GLY A 412 -24.01 4.59 -1.90
N LYS A 413 -23.95 4.10 -3.14
CA LYS A 413 -22.98 4.52 -4.17
C LYS A 413 -23.19 5.99 -4.56
N LYS A 414 -24.45 6.39 -4.76
CA LYS A 414 -24.81 7.77 -5.08
C LYS A 414 -24.48 8.71 -3.91
N LEU A 415 -24.80 8.31 -2.68
CA LEU A 415 -24.51 9.10 -1.49
C LEU A 415 -23.00 9.26 -1.23
N LEU A 416 -22.22 8.20 -1.47
CA LEU A 416 -20.76 8.23 -1.37
C LEU A 416 -20.15 9.15 -2.43
N LEU A 417 -20.59 9.02 -3.68
CA LEU A 417 -20.17 9.91 -4.77
C LEU A 417 -20.56 11.37 -4.46
N GLU A 418 -21.79 11.63 -4.00
CA GLU A 418 -22.24 12.97 -3.59
C GLU A 418 -21.44 13.53 -2.40
N THR A 419 -21.06 12.67 -1.44
CA THR A 419 -20.22 13.05 -0.28
C THR A 419 -18.79 13.35 -0.69
N ILE A 420 -18.22 12.56 -1.60
CA ILE A 420 -16.89 12.79 -2.20
C ILE A 420 -16.91 14.07 -3.04
N GLU A 421 -17.96 14.29 -3.82
CA GLU A 421 -18.18 15.46 -4.67
C GLU A 421 -18.37 16.76 -3.86
N ALA A 422 -18.98 16.67 -2.68
CA ALA A 422 -19.15 17.79 -1.76
C ALA A 422 -17.90 18.05 -0.88
N SER A 423 -16.86 17.21 -0.96
CA SER A 423 -15.69 17.28 -0.10
C SER A 423 -14.67 18.33 -0.58
N PRO A 424 -14.04 19.12 0.32
CA PRO A 424 -13.00 20.10 -0.03
C PRO A 424 -11.74 19.47 -0.66
N ILE A 425 -11.62 18.13 -0.63
CA ILE A 425 -10.53 17.34 -1.25
C ILE A 425 -10.30 17.69 -2.72
N PHE A 426 -11.35 18.01 -3.48
CA PHE A 426 -11.23 18.40 -4.89
C PHE A 426 -10.53 19.74 -5.10
N ALA A 427 -10.53 20.63 -4.11
CA ALA A 427 -9.92 21.96 -4.20
C ALA A 427 -8.49 22.01 -3.61
N GLU A 428 -8.16 21.12 -2.66
CA GLU A 428 -6.87 21.13 -1.94
C GLU A 428 -5.71 20.45 -2.68
N CYS A 429 -5.99 19.64 -3.71
CA CYS A 429 -4.97 18.87 -4.46
C CYS A 429 -3.99 19.71 -5.32
N LEU A 430 -4.08 21.04 -5.32
CA LEU A 430 -3.24 21.93 -6.15
C LEU A 430 -1.80 22.12 -5.62
N ASN A 431 -1.51 21.78 -4.35
CA ASN A 431 -0.21 22.10 -3.72
C ASN A 431 0.80 20.93 -3.66
N LEU A 432 0.46 19.72 -4.11
CA LEU A 432 1.30 18.51 -3.96
C LEU A 432 1.76 17.87 -5.29
N LYS A 433 1.56 18.57 -6.42
CA LYS A 433 1.94 18.09 -7.76
C LYS A 433 3.43 17.73 -7.90
N ARG A 434 4.30 18.43 -7.16
CA ARG A 434 5.76 18.23 -7.21
C ARG A 434 6.18 16.91 -6.55
N GLU A 435 5.67 16.59 -5.38
CA GLU A 435 6.15 15.43 -4.59
C GLU A 435 5.79 14.09 -5.24
N VAL A 436 4.58 13.96 -5.80
CA VAL A 436 4.17 12.74 -6.51
C VAL A 436 4.86 12.61 -7.87
N SER A 437 5.09 13.74 -8.57
CA SER A 437 5.87 13.75 -9.82
C SER A 437 7.33 13.33 -9.57
N GLU A 438 7.93 13.74 -8.45
CA GLU A 438 9.26 13.29 -8.03
C GLU A 438 9.30 11.80 -7.66
N LEU A 439 8.25 11.27 -7.03
CA LEU A 439 8.13 9.83 -6.74
C LEU A 439 8.05 8.99 -8.02
N ILE A 440 7.22 9.41 -8.99
CA ILE A 440 7.12 8.72 -10.29
C ILE A 440 8.46 8.81 -11.04
N ARG A 441 9.09 10.00 -11.05
CA ARG A 441 10.41 10.20 -11.65
C ARG A 441 11.46 9.27 -11.02
N ALA A 442 11.55 9.23 -9.69
CA ALA A 442 12.49 8.38 -8.97
C ALA A 442 12.24 6.87 -9.23
N ALA A 443 10.98 6.45 -9.31
CA ALA A 443 10.64 5.05 -9.62
C ALA A 443 11.06 4.66 -11.05
N VAL A 444 10.86 5.56 -12.01
CA VAL A 444 11.29 5.41 -13.41
C VAL A 444 12.82 5.40 -13.54
N GLU A 445 13.53 6.26 -12.81
CA GLU A 445 15.00 6.29 -12.74
C GLU A 445 15.57 5.00 -12.16
N ALA A 446 15.00 4.51 -11.05
CA ALA A 446 15.41 3.24 -10.45
C ALA A 446 15.20 2.05 -11.38
N GLN A 447 14.19 2.10 -12.27
CA GLN A 447 14.00 1.08 -13.30
C GLN A 447 15.08 1.17 -14.39
N ALA A 448 15.49 2.38 -14.79
CA ALA A 448 16.57 2.61 -15.75
C ALA A 448 17.92 2.08 -15.23
N GLU A 449 18.28 2.39 -13.99
CA GLU A 449 19.52 1.95 -13.35
C GLU A 449 19.62 0.42 -13.26
N ARG A 450 18.49 -0.26 -13.01
CA ARG A 450 18.42 -1.74 -12.98
C ARG A 450 18.68 -2.37 -14.35
N LEU A 451 18.28 -1.70 -15.43
CA LEU A 451 18.53 -2.15 -16.80
C LEU A 451 19.98 -1.94 -17.22
N GLU A 452 20.59 -0.83 -16.80
CA GLU A 452 22.01 -0.53 -17.06
C GLU A 452 22.96 -1.46 -16.26
N GLY A 453 22.65 -1.71 -14.98
CA GLY A 453 23.44 -2.59 -14.10
C GLY A 453 23.35 -4.09 -14.42
N GLY A 454 22.41 -4.50 -15.29
CA GLY A 454 22.29 -5.88 -15.78
C GLY A 454 23.29 -6.26 -16.88
N SER A 455 24.07 -5.31 -17.40
CA SER A 455 24.97 -5.52 -18.55
C SER A 455 26.41 -5.95 -18.20
N ASP A 456 26.82 -5.87 -16.93
CA ASP A 456 28.22 -6.06 -16.52
C ASP A 456 28.57 -7.46 -15.97
N GLY A 457 27.79 -8.49 -16.34
CA GLY A 457 27.87 -9.80 -15.69
C GLY A 457 27.78 -11.05 -16.57
N ALA A 458 28.33 -11.09 -17.80
CA ALA A 458 28.69 -12.35 -18.46
C ALA A 458 29.52 -12.16 -19.75
N HIS A 459 30.83 -12.39 -19.66
CA HIS A 459 31.69 -12.67 -20.81
C HIS A 459 32.19 -14.12 -20.75
N ALA A 460 31.61 -15.01 -21.56
CA ALA A 460 32.30 -16.17 -22.16
C ALA A 460 31.46 -16.86 -23.26
N GLY A 461 31.79 -16.57 -24.52
CA GLY A 461 31.87 -17.56 -25.61
C GLY A 461 30.61 -17.97 -26.39
N ARG A 462 30.40 -17.39 -27.57
CA ARG A 462 30.70 -17.98 -28.91
C ARG A 462 29.77 -17.40 -29.99
N ALA A 463 30.38 -16.85 -31.03
CA ALA A 463 29.76 -16.07 -32.11
C ALA A 463 29.01 -16.90 -33.18
N GLY A 464 27.97 -16.28 -33.77
CA GLY A 464 27.29 -16.63 -35.04
C GLY A 464 26.60 -15.38 -35.61
N PRO A 465 26.47 -15.22 -36.94
CA PRO A 465 26.65 -13.92 -37.61
C PRO A 465 25.45 -12.99 -37.55
N ARG A 466 25.73 -11.71 -37.24
CA ARG A 466 24.84 -10.57 -37.44
C ARG A 466 24.53 -10.43 -38.94
N ARG A 467 23.26 -10.52 -39.30
CA ARG A 467 22.73 -10.02 -40.57
C ARG A 467 22.15 -8.63 -40.28
N ILE A 468 22.88 -7.60 -40.68
CA ILE A 468 22.43 -6.21 -40.65
C ILE A 468 21.27 -6.11 -41.63
N VAL A 469 20.06 -5.91 -41.11
CA VAL A 469 18.94 -5.37 -41.88
C VAL A 469 18.91 -3.90 -41.51
N VAL A 470 19.19 -3.06 -42.50
CA VAL A 470 18.96 -1.61 -42.40
C VAL A 470 17.45 -1.43 -42.47
N GLU A 471 16.82 -1.26 -41.31
CA GLU A 471 15.48 -0.69 -41.22
C GLU A 471 15.58 0.83 -41.31
N ASP A 472 14.51 1.43 -41.81
CA ASP A 472 14.41 2.85 -42.16
C ASP A 472 14.44 3.73 -40.89
N ASP A 473 15.63 4.24 -40.55
CA ASP A 473 15.93 5.07 -39.36
C ASP A 473 15.32 6.49 -39.39
N SER A 474 14.27 6.72 -40.18
CA SER A 474 13.67 8.05 -40.34
C SER A 474 12.91 8.56 -39.09
N GLU A 475 12.65 7.71 -38.10
CA GLU A 475 12.01 8.09 -36.81
C GLU A 475 12.99 8.14 -35.61
N LEU A 476 14.29 7.86 -35.83
CA LEU A 476 15.33 7.78 -34.78
C LEU A 476 16.27 9.00 -34.73
N GLN A 477 15.87 10.17 -35.22
CA GLN A 477 16.69 11.37 -35.04
C GLN A 477 16.54 11.96 -33.63
N GLU A 478 17.33 11.37 -32.72
CA GLU A 478 17.64 11.87 -31.39
C GLU A 478 18.50 13.14 -31.50
N ILE A 479 17.92 14.28 -31.09
CA ILE A 479 18.69 15.46 -30.73
C ILE A 479 19.04 15.34 -29.25
N SER A 480 20.33 15.08 -29.03
CA SER A 480 21.03 15.01 -27.76
C SER A 480 20.83 16.28 -26.91
N MET A 481 20.52 16.14 -25.61
CA MET A 481 20.85 17.14 -24.60
C MET A 481 21.24 16.47 -23.27
N SER A 482 22.55 16.45 -23.06
CA SER A 482 23.28 16.18 -21.83
C SER A 482 22.78 17.00 -20.63
N PHE A 483 22.74 16.36 -19.47
CA PHE A 483 22.52 16.98 -18.17
C PHE A 483 23.67 17.92 -17.77
N VAL A 484 23.28 19.05 -17.17
CA VAL A 484 24.05 19.96 -16.29
C VAL A 484 25.28 20.63 -16.89
N ASN A 485 25.16 21.94 -17.16
CA ASN A 485 26.24 22.86 -16.82
C ASN A 485 25.67 24.22 -16.39
N ASP A 486 26.01 24.61 -15.17
CA ASP A 486 25.83 25.93 -14.61
C ASP A 486 26.47 26.97 -15.52
N HIS A 487 25.69 27.86 -16.16
CA HIS A 487 26.00 29.28 -16.40
C HIS A 487 24.84 29.93 -17.17
N ARG A 488 24.11 30.84 -16.49
CA ARG A 488 23.03 31.65 -17.10
C ARG A 488 23.58 32.57 -18.19
N ALA A 489 23.04 32.49 -19.40
CA ALA A 489 23.32 33.45 -20.48
C ALA A 489 22.26 34.58 -20.49
N PRO A 490 22.59 35.80 -20.94
CA PRO A 490 21.65 36.92 -20.93
C PRO A 490 20.71 36.81 -22.14
N GLY A 491 19.59 36.11 -21.95
CA GLY A 491 18.57 35.90 -22.99
C GLY A 491 17.45 34.92 -22.62
N ASP A 492 17.60 34.19 -21.51
CA ASP A 492 16.66 33.16 -21.08
C ASP A 492 15.33 33.72 -20.55
N VAL A 493 14.19 33.22 -21.06
CA VAL A 493 12.85 33.52 -20.52
C VAL A 493 12.45 32.44 -19.53
N VAL A 494 12.26 32.85 -18.27
CA VAL A 494 11.86 31.98 -17.16
C VAL A 494 10.35 32.11 -16.92
N LEU A 495 9.62 30.99 -17.01
CA LEU A 495 8.19 30.93 -16.71
C LEU A 495 7.93 30.96 -15.19
N PRO A 496 6.72 31.37 -14.74
CA PRO A 496 6.38 31.47 -13.31
C PRO A 496 6.50 30.16 -12.52
N CYS A 497 6.56 29.01 -13.22
CA CYS A 497 6.75 27.67 -12.66
C CYS A 497 8.23 27.25 -12.53
N GLY A 498 9.18 28.13 -12.84
CA GLY A 498 10.62 27.85 -12.71
C GLY A 498 11.27 27.14 -13.91
N LEU A 499 10.53 26.91 -14.99
CA LEU A 499 11.05 26.35 -16.24
C LEU A 499 11.66 27.44 -17.11
N THR A 500 12.80 27.13 -17.74
CA THR A 500 13.54 28.04 -18.62
C THR A 500 13.41 27.58 -20.06
N ILE A 501 12.90 28.44 -20.96
CA ILE A 501 12.75 28.13 -22.38
C ILE A 501 14.01 28.61 -23.11
N LEU A 502 14.74 27.69 -23.74
CA LEU A 502 15.86 28.04 -24.61
C LEU A 502 15.33 28.60 -25.93
N PRO A 503 15.88 29.71 -26.46
CA PRO A 503 15.52 30.19 -27.77
C PRO A 503 16.04 29.22 -28.83
N LEU A 504 15.12 28.78 -29.69
CA LEU A 504 15.37 27.93 -30.85
C LEU A 504 16.50 28.50 -31.72
N ASN A 505 17.55 27.72 -31.91
CA ASN A 505 18.33 27.72 -33.15
C ASN A 505 18.37 26.29 -33.68
#